data_AF-A0A2N8KCK7-F1
#
_entry.id   AF-A0A2N8KCK7-F1
#
_cell.length_a   1.000
_cell.length_b   1.000
_cell.length_c   1.000
_cell.angle_alpha   90.00
_cell.angle_beta   90.00
_cell.angle_gamma   90.00
#
_symmetry.space_group_name_H-M   'P 1'
#
loop_
_entity.id
_entity.type
_entity.pdbx_description
1 polymer ?
#
loop_
_entity_poly.entity_id
_entity_poly.type
_entity_poly.pdbx_seq_one_letter_code
_entity_poly.pdbx_strand_id
1 'polypeptide(L)'
;MLNHIRQIGGHVVYSGERKTASTSRHQSAERFKHQLLRIVRRADRFFSARQATFMLLVDEQQAGGSWREMNVEVCTLAMFEDAAHRCRTLIEPLIQGESHLFQTLQCADWICGLVGRLCAYEAASSQYRDWEIFHRYFHARLQAVALPCSGLERCERPAMPAGSQPSV
;
A
#
# COMPACT_ATOMS: atom_id res chain seq x y z
N MET A 1 18.86 7.50 -3.41
CA MET A 1 17.59 6.80 -3.73
C MET A 1 16.45 7.76 -4.06
N LEU A 2 15.74 8.40 -3.12
CA LEU A 2 14.59 9.28 -3.42
C LEU A 2 14.91 10.43 -4.40
N ASN A 3 16.06 11.09 -4.25
CA ASN A 3 16.50 12.12 -5.20
C ASN A 3 16.70 11.57 -6.61
N HIS A 4 17.18 10.33 -6.73
CA HIS A 4 17.38 9.67 -8.02
C HIS A 4 16.04 9.30 -8.66
N ILE A 5 15.09 8.77 -7.87
CA ILE A 5 13.69 8.54 -8.30
C ILE A 5 13.12 9.82 -8.88
N ARG A 6 13.27 10.96 -8.18
CA ARG A 6 12.84 12.27 -8.69
C ARG A 6 13.52 12.64 -10.00
N GLN A 7 14.84 12.46 -10.08
CA GLN A 7 15.65 12.85 -11.23
C GLN A 7 15.23 12.11 -12.51
N ILE A 8 14.85 10.83 -12.40
CA ILE A 8 14.41 10.03 -13.55
C ILE A 8 12.90 10.13 -13.81
N GLY A 9 12.19 11.04 -13.13
CA GLY A 9 10.73 11.20 -13.24
C GLY A 9 9.93 10.04 -12.63
N GLY A 10 10.56 9.24 -11.76
CA GLY A 10 9.91 8.18 -11.03
C GLY A 10 9.03 8.69 -9.89
N HIS A 11 8.15 7.83 -9.40
CA HIS A 11 7.19 8.14 -8.35
C HIS A 11 7.20 7.08 -7.26
N VAL A 12 6.78 7.48 -6.06
CA VAL A 12 6.44 6.57 -4.97
C VAL A 12 4.93 6.60 -4.75
N VAL A 13 4.32 5.43 -4.57
CA VAL A 13 2.92 5.32 -4.16
C VAL A 13 2.85 4.48 -2.89
N TYR A 14 2.10 4.94 -1.90
CA TYR A 14 1.90 4.17 -0.67
C TYR A 14 0.49 4.40 -0.11
N SER A 15 -0.01 3.37 0.57
CA SER A 15 -1.30 3.38 1.24
C SER A 15 -1.13 2.73 2.60
N GLY A 16 -1.74 3.33 3.62
CA GLY A 16 -1.74 2.75 4.95
C GLY A 16 -2.97 3.17 5.73
N GLU A 17 -3.19 2.49 6.85
CA GLU A 17 -4.29 2.77 7.77
C GLU A 17 -3.72 2.94 9.17
N ARG A 18 -4.25 3.92 9.91
CA ARG A 18 -3.96 4.03 11.34
C ARG A 18 -4.64 2.87 12.08
N LYS A 19 -3.88 2.14 12.91
CA LYS A 19 -4.45 1.07 13.74
C LYS A 19 -5.32 1.68 14.84
N THR A 20 -6.62 1.32 14.86
CA THR A 20 -7.62 1.88 15.80
C THR A 20 -8.19 0.86 16.80
N ALA A 21 -7.77 -0.41 16.76
CA ALA A 21 -8.33 -1.49 17.56
C ALA A 21 -7.27 -2.18 18.44
N SER A 22 -7.72 -2.78 19.55
CA SER A 22 -6.90 -3.67 20.39
C SER A 22 -6.41 -4.88 19.59
N THR A 23 -5.24 -5.37 19.96
CA THR A 23 -4.45 -6.35 19.20
C THR A 23 -5.14 -7.71 18.98
N SER A 24 -6.21 -8.01 19.73
CA SER A 24 -6.90 -9.29 19.75
C SER A 24 -7.80 -9.58 18.54
N ARG A 25 -7.98 -8.64 17.59
CA ARG A 25 -8.78 -8.84 16.35
C ARG A 25 -8.06 -8.47 15.05
N HIS A 26 -6.72 -8.44 15.05
CA HIS A 26 -5.97 -8.10 13.84
C HIS A 26 -5.93 -9.24 12.82
N GLN A 27 -6.64 -9.07 11.70
CA GLN A 27 -6.51 -9.94 10.53
C GLN A 27 -5.49 -9.32 9.55
N SER A 28 -4.21 -9.64 9.73
CA SER A 28 -3.12 -9.04 8.95
C SER A 28 -3.19 -9.35 7.46
N ALA A 29 -3.58 -10.57 7.10
CA ALA A 29 -3.73 -10.99 5.70
C ALA A 29 -4.83 -10.19 4.99
N GLU A 30 -6.01 -10.06 5.59
CA GLU A 30 -7.12 -9.26 5.02
C GLU A 30 -6.76 -7.78 4.90
N ARG A 31 -6.00 -7.24 5.86
CA ARG A 31 -5.50 -5.86 5.76
C ARG A 31 -4.51 -5.70 4.62
N PHE A 32 -3.59 -6.66 4.46
CA PHE A 32 -2.64 -6.65 3.35
C PHE A 32 -3.39 -6.72 2.01
N LYS A 33 -4.33 -7.66 1.88
CA LYS A 33 -5.23 -7.82 0.74
C LYS A 33 -5.90 -6.50 0.36
N HIS A 34 -6.49 -5.83 1.35
CA HIS A 34 -7.14 -4.54 1.16
C HIS A 34 -6.19 -3.44 0.68
N GLN A 35 -4.99 -3.33 1.27
CA GLN A 35 -4.00 -2.35 0.84
C GLN A 35 -3.43 -2.65 -0.56
N LEU A 36 -3.20 -3.93 -0.87
CA LEU A 36 -2.74 -4.36 -2.19
C LEU A 36 -3.75 -3.93 -3.26
N LEU A 37 -5.03 -4.28 -3.09
CA LEU A 37 -6.09 -3.90 -4.03
C LEU A 37 -6.18 -2.38 -4.21
N ARG A 38 -6.00 -1.62 -3.13
CA ARG A 38 -5.97 -0.15 -3.19
C ARG A 38 -4.81 0.38 -4.00
N ILE A 39 -3.61 -0.15 -3.81
CA ILE A 39 -2.43 0.23 -4.59
C ILE A 39 -2.65 -0.11 -6.07
N VAL A 40 -3.15 -1.30 -6.38
CA VAL A 40 -3.47 -1.72 -7.75
C VAL A 40 -4.46 -0.74 -8.40
N ARG A 41 -5.56 -0.40 -7.72
CA ARG A 41 -6.56 0.56 -8.23
C ARG A 41 -6.03 1.99 -8.35
N ARG A 42 -5.14 2.42 -7.45
CA ARG A 42 -4.48 3.73 -7.53
C ARG A 42 -3.52 3.80 -8.72
N ALA A 43 -2.73 2.75 -8.94
CA ALA A 43 -1.88 2.60 -10.09
C ALA A 43 -2.71 2.58 -11.37
N ASP A 44 -3.80 1.80 -11.41
CA ASP A 44 -4.65 1.69 -12.59
C ASP A 44 -5.22 3.05 -13.04
N ARG A 45 -5.71 3.87 -12.09
CA ARG A 45 -6.14 5.24 -12.40
C ARG A 45 -5.00 6.12 -12.91
N PHE A 46 -3.81 5.99 -12.31
CA PHE A 46 -2.64 6.78 -12.70
C PHE A 46 -2.18 6.49 -14.12
N PHE A 47 -2.14 5.20 -14.50
CA PHE A 47 -1.73 4.74 -15.83
C PHE A 47 -2.84 4.90 -16.87
N SER A 48 -4.12 4.74 -16.49
CA SER A 48 -5.27 5.00 -17.37
C SER A 48 -5.30 6.44 -17.85
N ALA A 49 -5.07 7.40 -16.95
CA ALA A 49 -4.99 8.82 -17.29
C ALA A 49 -3.82 9.16 -18.25
N ARG A 50 -2.87 8.24 -18.41
CA ARG A 50 -1.68 8.36 -19.27
C ARG A 50 -1.73 7.46 -20.50
N GLN A 51 -2.84 6.74 -20.72
CA GLN A 51 -2.97 5.75 -21.78
C GLN A 51 -1.81 4.73 -21.79
N ALA A 52 -1.37 4.34 -20.59
CA ALA A 52 -0.25 3.44 -20.38
C ALA A 52 -0.71 2.19 -19.63
N THR A 53 0.12 1.15 -19.68
CA THR A 53 -0.05 -0.09 -18.93
C THR A 53 1.08 -0.27 -17.93
N PHE A 54 0.88 -1.15 -16.94
CA PHE A 54 1.88 -1.43 -15.91
C PHE A 54 1.91 -2.91 -15.52
N MET A 55 3.07 -3.30 -15.00
CA MET A 55 3.29 -4.57 -14.32
C MET A 55 3.58 -4.30 -12.84
N LEU A 56 3.14 -5.20 -11.97
CA LEU A 56 3.40 -5.13 -10.54
C LEU A 56 4.33 -6.27 -10.15
N LEU A 57 5.54 -5.93 -9.72
CA LEU A 57 6.50 -6.85 -9.11
C LEU A 57 6.57 -6.56 -7.61
N VAL A 58 6.37 -7.59 -6.79
CA VAL A 58 6.45 -7.51 -5.33
C VAL A 58 7.48 -8.51 -4.81
N ASP A 59 8.03 -8.24 -3.61
CA ASP A 59 8.89 -9.22 -2.96
C ASP A 59 8.08 -10.46 -2.54
N GLU A 60 8.71 -11.62 -2.64
CA GLU A 60 8.16 -12.86 -2.14
C GLU A 60 8.09 -12.81 -0.61
N GLN A 61 6.89 -12.96 -0.09
CA GLN A 61 6.69 -13.07 1.35
C GLN A 61 6.87 -14.53 1.77
N GLN A 62 7.83 -14.77 2.67
CA GLN A 62 8.07 -16.07 3.31
C GLN A 62 6.98 -16.39 4.35
N ALA A 63 5.72 -16.36 3.91
CA ALA A 63 4.52 -16.54 4.72
C ALA A 63 3.68 -17.76 4.28
N GLY A 64 4.26 -18.61 3.41
CA GLY A 64 3.63 -19.81 2.86
C GLY A 64 2.87 -19.59 1.55
N GLY A 65 2.55 -20.68 0.85
CA GLY A 65 1.90 -20.64 -0.47
C GLY A 65 0.54 -19.93 -0.50
N SER A 66 -0.22 -19.96 0.59
CA SER A 66 -1.52 -19.29 0.69
C SER A 66 -1.45 -17.77 0.55
N TRP A 67 -0.35 -17.13 0.96
CA TRP A 67 -0.15 -15.68 0.77
C TRP A 67 0.12 -15.34 -0.69
N ARG A 68 0.89 -16.18 -1.38
CA ARG A 68 1.15 -16.07 -2.82
C ARG A 68 -0.15 -16.21 -3.61
N GLU A 69 -0.92 -17.25 -3.32
CA GLU A 69 -2.22 -17.50 -3.95
C GLU A 69 -3.18 -16.32 -3.74
N MET A 70 -3.31 -15.83 -2.51
CA MET A 70 -4.15 -14.67 -2.19
C MET A 70 -3.73 -13.40 -2.97
N ASN A 71 -2.43 -13.13 -3.06
CA ASN A 71 -1.90 -11.99 -3.79
C ASN A 71 -2.25 -12.03 -5.29
N VAL A 72 -2.09 -13.21 -5.91
CA VAL A 72 -2.44 -13.44 -7.31
C VAL A 72 -3.95 -13.38 -7.52
N GLU A 73 -4.73 -14.00 -6.65
CA GLU A 73 -6.20 -13.98 -6.69
C GLU A 73 -6.74 -12.55 -6.66
N VAL A 74 -6.23 -11.70 -5.76
CA VAL A 74 -6.67 -10.31 -5.61
C VAL A 74 -6.45 -9.49 -6.87
N CYS A 75 -5.26 -9.61 -7.47
CA CYS A 75 -4.97 -8.92 -8.72
C CYS A 75 -5.83 -9.45 -9.87
N THR A 76 -6.06 -10.77 -9.92
CA THR A 76 -6.91 -11.40 -10.93
C THR A 76 -8.34 -10.91 -10.82
N LEU A 77 -8.91 -10.89 -9.61
CA LEU A 77 -10.25 -10.32 -9.37
C LEU A 77 -10.31 -8.84 -9.76
N ALA A 78 -9.27 -8.05 -9.45
CA ALA A 78 -9.22 -6.64 -9.86
C ALA A 78 -9.23 -6.45 -11.39
N MET A 79 -8.68 -7.39 -12.16
CA MET A 79 -8.66 -7.34 -13.63
C MET A 79 -9.99 -7.77 -14.27
N PHE A 80 -10.71 -8.71 -13.63
CA PHE A 80 -11.89 -9.35 -14.19
C PHE A 80 -13.21 -9.06 -13.45
N GLU A 81 -13.20 -8.14 -12.48
CA GLU A 81 -14.43 -7.68 -11.81
C GLU A 81 -15.36 -6.90 -12.76
N ASP A 82 -16.47 -6.41 -12.22
CA ASP A 82 -17.46 -5.64 -12.97
C ASP A 82 -16.82 -4.50 -13.78
N ALA A 83 -17.38 -4.24 -14.97
CA ALA A 83 -16.82 -3.32 -15.94
C ALA A 83 -16.62 -1.88 -15.42
N ALA A 84 -17.39 -1.48 -14.39
CA ALA A 84 -17.27 -0.18 -13.72
C ALA A 84 -16.07 -0.08 -12.78
N HIS A 85 -15.56 -1.20 -12.27
CA HIS A 85 -14.51 -1.24 -11.24
C HIS A 85 -13.20 -1.90 -11.70
N ARG A 86 -13.25 -2.68 -12.79
CA ARG A 86 -12.08 -3.43 -13.27
C ARG A 86 -10.89 -2.55 -13.62
N CYS A 87 -9.71 -3.01 -13.23
CA CYS A 87 -8.43 -2.46 -13.63
C CYS A 87 -8.12 -2.88 -15.08
N ARG A 88 -7.90 -1.91 -15.96
CA ARG A 88 -7.70 -2.15 -17.41
C ARG A 88 -6.25 -2.01 -17.85
N THR A 89 -5.41 -1.44 -16.99
CA THR A 89 -4.02 -1.10 -17.30
C THR A 89 -3.01 -2.03 -16.64
N LEU A 90 -3.45 -2.90 -15.72
CA LEU A 90 -2.63 -4.00 -15.20
C LEU A 90 -2.55 -5.10 -16.28
N ILE A 91 -1.34 -5.43 -16.72
CA ILE A 91 -1.13 -6.37 -17.85
C ILE A 91 -1.38 -7.82 -17.43
N GLU A 92 -0.95 -8.18 -16.22
CA GLU A 92 -1.06 -9.53 -15.65
C GLU A 92 -1.17 -9.45 -14.12
N PRO A 93 -1.65 -10.51 -13.45
CA PRO A 93 -1.59 -10.60 -12.00
C PRO A 93 -0.15 -10.39 -11.50
N LEU A 94 0.00 -9.88 -10.26
CA LEU A 94 1.32 -9.51 -9.76
C LEU A 94 2.33 -10.66 -9.84
N ILE A 95 3.57 -10.30 -10.13
CA ILE A 95 4.71 -11.21 -10.11
C ILE A 95 5.37 -11.07 -8.74
N GLN A 96 5.77 -12.21 -8.15
CA GLN A 96 6.56 -12.22 -6.93
C GLN A 96 7.98 -12.65 -7.26
N GLY A 97 8.96 -11.86 -6.84
CA GLY A 97 10.39 -12.16 -7.00
C GLY A 97 11.10 -12.19 -5.66
N GLU A 98 12.22 -12.89 -5.59
CA GLU A 98 12.99 -13.03 -4.35
C GLU A 98 13.94 -11.84 -4.18
N SER A 99 13.70 -10.96 -3.21
CA SER A 99 14.48 -9.72 -3.01
C SER A 99 15.98 -9.94 -2.89
N HIS A 100 16.45 -11.08 -2.38
CA HIS A 100 17.88 -11.37 -2.31
C HIS A 100 18.57 -11.49 -3.69
N LEU A 101 17.81 -11.73 -4.77
CA LEU A 101 18.29 -11.80 -6.15
C LEU A 101 18.13 -10.48 -6.91
N PHE A 102 17.28 -9.56 -6.44
CA PHE A 102 16.91 -8.35 -7.17
C PHE A 102 17.10 -7.08 -6.33
N GLN A 103 18.12 -6.29 -6.67
CA GLN A 103 18.40 -5.01 -6.01
C GLN A 103 17.23 -4.01 -6.08
N THR A 104 16.41 -4.09 -7.13
CA THR A 104 15.20 -3.26 -7.29
C THR A 104 14.14 -3.57 -6.25
N LEU A 105 13.97 -4.85 -5.90
CA LEU A 105 13.08 -5.27 -4.81
C LEU A 105 13.63 -4.86 -3.44
N GLN A 106 14.93 -5.04 -3.20
CA GLN A 106 15.56 -4.55 -1.97
C GLN A 106 15.39 -3.03 -1.80
N CYS A 107 15.54 -2.28 -2.90
CA CYS A 107 15.28 -0.84 -2.92
C CYS A 107 13.83 -0.52 -2.53
N ALA A 108 12.86 -1.29 -3.03
CA ALA A 108 11.46 -1.14 -2.64
C ALA A 108 11.25 -1.43 -1.15
N ASP A 109 11.91 -2.44 -0.58
CA ASP A 109 11.84 -2.75 0.86
C ASP A 109 12.39 -1.61 1.73
N TRP A 110 13.50 -0.99 1.30
CA TRP A 110 14.03 0.21 1.97
C TRP A 110 13.02 1.37 1.94
N ILE A 111 12.33 1.58 0.82
CA ILE A 111 11.27 2.59 0.71
C ILE A 111 10.10 2.23 1.63
N CYS A 112 9.62 1.00 1.63
CA CYS A 112 8.55 0.53 2.51
C CYS A 112 8.90 0.75 3.99
N GLY A 113 10.12 0.39 4.40
CA GLY A 113 10.60 0.62 5.76
C GLY A 113 10.70 2.11 6.12
N LEU A 114 11.12 2.96 5.18
CA LEU A 114 11.17 4.41 5.40
C LEU A 114 9.77 5.00 5.54
N VAL A 115 8.86 4.68 4.60
CA VAL A 115 7.46 5.11 4.62
C VAL A 115 6.80 4.68 5.92
N GLY A 116 6.99 3.43 6.36
CA GLY A 116 6.43 2.92 7.61
C GLY A 116 6.85 3.74 8.84
N ARG A 117 8.14 4.09 8.95
CA ARG A 117 8.67 4.91 10.05
C ARG A 117 8.11 6.34 10.02
N LEU A 118 8.07 6.96 8.84
CA LEU A 118 7.51 8.30 8.67
C LEU A 118 6.02 8.33 9.04
N CYS A 119 5.23 7.41 8.50
CA CYS A 119 3.81 7.26 8.79
C CYS A 119 3.53 7.03 10.28
N ALA A 120 4.33 6.20 10.95
CA ALA A 120 4.18 5.93 12.38
C ALA A 120 4.53 7.15 13.24
N TYR A 121 5.60 7.88 12.89
CA TYR A 121 5.94 9.13 13.55
C TYR A 121 4.84 10.19 13.39
N GLU A 122 4.29 10.34 12.19
CA GLU A 122 3.17 11.26 11.91
C GLU A 122 1.88 10.86 12.65
N ALA A 123 1.66 9.56 12.85
CA ALA A 123 0.48 9.06 13.54
C ALA A 123 0.59 9.13 15.08
N ALA A 124 1.80 8.94 15.63
CA ALA A 124 2.03 8.82 17.08
C ALA A 124 3.44 9.29 17.48
N SER A 125 3.76 10.55 17.21
CA SER A 125 5.09 11.14 17.47
C SER A 125 5.56 11.01 18.92
N SER A 126 4.64 11.00 19.89
CA SER A 126 4.97 10.80 21.31
C SER A 126 5.50 9.39 21.62
N GLN A 127 5.10 8.38 20.84
CA GLN A 127 5.53 6.99 21.00
C GLN A 127 6.78 6.66 20.18
N TYR A 128 7.02 7.40 19.09
CA TYR A 128 8.10 7.17 18.14
C TYR A 128 9.10 8.32 18.08
N ARG A 129 9.43 8.95 19.21
CA ARG A 129 10.31 10.14 19.25
C ARG A 129 11.67 9.90 18.54
N ASP A 130 12.26 8.73 18.72
CA ASP A 130 13.54 8.37 18.09
C ASP A 130 13.46 8.36 16.56
N TRP A 131 12.26 8.34 15.98
CA TRP A 131 12.05 8.36 14.52
C TRP A 131 11.94 9.77 13.95
N GLU A 132 12.03 10.82 14.77
CA GLU A 132 12.11 12.22 14.34
C GLU A 132 13.23 12.43 13.31
N ILE A 133 14.36 11.74 13.47
CA ILE A 133 15.49 11.85 12.54
C ILE A 133 15.08 11.46 11.11
N PHE A 134 14.23 10.45 10.94
CA PHE A 134 13.74 10.05 9.63
C PHE A 134 12.82 11.14 9.06
N HIS A 135 11.93 11.68 9.89
CA HIS A 135 11.04 12.75 9.49
C HIS A 135 11.82 13.98 9.03
N ARG A 136 12.77 14.45 9.84
CA ARG A 136 13.62 15.62 9.56
C ARG A 136 14.35 15.52 8.21
N TYR A 137 14.91 14.36 7.88
CA TYR A 137 15.76 14.22 6.69
C TYR A 137 15.06 13.69 5.44
N PHE A 138 13.95 12.96 5.59
CA PHE A 138 13.35 12.22 4.48
C PHE A 138 11.90 12.56 4.20
N HIS A 139 11.14 13.16 5.13
CA HIS A 139 9.72 13.47 4.89
C HIS A 139 9.54 14.33 3.63
N ALA A 140 10.19 15.50 3.55
CA ALA A 140 10.08 16.39 2.39
C ALA A 140 10.57 15.74 1.07
N ARG A 141 11.59 14.88 1.16
CA ARG A 141 12.12 14.16 -0.03
C ARG A 141 11.17 13.09 -0.52
N LEU A 142 10.47 12.40 0.39
CA LEU A 142 9.43 11.44 0.04
C LEU A 142 8.23 12.17 -0.57
N GLN A 143 7.77 13.26 0.05
CA GLN A 143 6.63 14.04 -0.46
C GLN A 143 6.89 14.60 -1.87
N ALA A 144 8.13 14.98 -2.17
CA ALA A 144 8.50 15.47 -3.50
C ALA A 144 8.41 14.42 -4.62
N VAL A 145 8.31 13.13 -4.30
CA VAL A 145 8.16 12.03 -5.28
C VAL A 145 6.89 11.21 -5.09
N ALA A 146 6.16 11.43 -4.00
CA ALA A 146 4.93 10.70 -3.71
C ALA A 146 3.82 11.13 -4.68
N LEU A 147 3.05 10.17 -5.19
CA LEU A 147 1.83 10.50 -5.92
C LEU A 147 0.81 11.15 -4.98
N PRO A 148 -0.01 12.11 -5.44
CA PRO A 148 -1.03 12.78 -4.61
C PRO A 148 -2.04 11.82 -3.96
N CYS A 149 -2.21 10.62 -4.50
CA CYS A 149 -3.06 9.58 -3.94
C CYS A 149 -2.39 8.79 -2.80
N SER A 150 -1.20 9.17 -2.35
CA SER A 150 -0.47 8.48 -1.27
C SER A 150 -0.84 9.05 0.10
N GLY A 151 -0.88 8.20 1.12
CA GLY A 151 -1.15 8.66 2.48
C GLY A 151 -1.68 7.59 3.43
N LEU A 152 -1.85 8.01 4.68
CA LEU A 152 -2.56 7.25 5.71
C LEU A 152 -4.04 7.64 5.73
N GLU A 153 -4.91 6.66 5.60
CA GLU A 153 -6.33 6.89 5.77
C GLU A 153 -6.71 7.00 7.25
N ARG A 154 -7.67 7.88 7.51
CA ARG A 154 -8.46 7.81 8.74
C ARG A 154 -9.36 6.59 8.57
N CYS A 155 -9.32 5.66 9.51
CA CYS A 155 -10.28 4.57 9.57
C CYS A 155 -11.67 5.18 9.83
N GLU A 156 -12.38 5.55 8.77
CA GLU A 156 -13.82 5.78 8.86
C GLU A 156 -14.44 4.41 9.12
N ARG A 157 -14.79 4.14 10.39
CA ARG A 157 -15.71 3.04 10.68
C ARG A 157 -16.98 3.34 9.88
N PRO A 158 -17.57 2.37 9.16
CA PRO A 158 -18.93 2.54 8.70
C PRO A 158 -19.78 2.86 9.92
N ALA A 159 -20.52 3.97 9.88
CA ALA A 159 -21.46 4.31 10.93
C ALA A 159 -22.40 3.10 11.10
N MET A 160 -22.37 2.48 12.27
CA MET A 160 -23.34 1.44 12.61
C MET A 160 -24.73 2.03 12.39
N PRO A 161 -25.62 1.36 11.62
CA PRO A 161 -26.98 1.84 11.49
C PRO A 161 -27.60 1.89 12.89
N ALA A 162 -28.06 3.08 13.28
CA ALA A 162 -28.79 3.27 14.51
C ALA A 162 -30.13 2.53 14.40
N GLY A 163 -30.35 1.56 15.28
CA GLY A 163 -31.70 1.09 15.60
C GLY A 163 -31.96 -0.38 15.31
N SER A 164 -31.77 -1.20 16.34
CA SER A 164 -32.77 -2.19 16.74
C SER A 164 -32.59 -2.47 18.23
N GLN A 165 -33.39 -1.81 19.06
CA GLN A 165 -33.57 -2.20 20.45
C GLN A 165 -34.22 -3.60 20.47
N PRO A 166 -33.81 -4.50 21.38
CA PRO A 166 -34.52 -5.75 21.58
C PRO A 166 -35.82 -5.47 22.35
N SER A 167 -36.94 -5.86 21.76
CA SER A 167 -38.23 -5.95 22.43
C SER A 167 -38.15 -6.99 23.55
N VAL A 168 -38.74 -6.64 24.69
CA VAL A 168 -38.91 -7.42 25.93
C VAL A 168 -39.49 -8.81 25.67
#